data_AF-A0A3M2ZG14-F1
#
_entry.id   AF-A0A3M2ZG14-F1
#
_cell.length_a   1.000
_cell.length_b   1.000
_cell.length_c   1.000
_cell.angle_alpha   90.00
_cell.angle_beta   90.00
_cell.angle_gamma   90.00
#
_symmetry.space_group_name_H-M   'P 1'
#
loop_
_entity.id
_entity.type
_entity.pdbx_description
1 polymer ?
#
loop_
_entity_poly.entity_id
_entity_poly.type
_entity_poly.pdbx_seq_one_letter_code
_entity_poly.pdbx_strand_id
1 'polypeptide(L)'
;CGNRVLDLAHTHVMGILNATPDSFSDGGRYSQLDAALRHAEAMVLAGATLIDVGGESTRPGARPVSPAQEVERVAPVVEIIARELDVIISVDTSTPEVMLATAGLGAGMINDVRSLQRPGALEAAASTGLPVCLMHMQGEPGTSVWPRGLIGNSSSLIRVLVLPRRWNII
;
A
#
# COMPACT_ATOMS: atom_id res chain seq x y z
N CYS A 1 -0.68 12.90 -5.99
CA CYS A 1 -0.96 11.48 -5.77
C CYS A 1 -2.07 11.05 -6.72
N GLY A 2 -1.73 10.62 -7.94
CA GLY A 2 -2.73 10.47 -9.02
C GLY A 2 -3.37 11.82 -9.40
N ASN A 3 -4.70 11.91 -9.31
CA ASN A 3 -5.50 13.12 -9.53
C ASN A 3 -5.66 14.01 -8.27
N ARG A 4 -5.07 13.63 -7.14
CA ARG A 4 -5.20 14.33 -5.85
C ARG A 4 -3.93 15.06 -5.43
N VAL A 5 -4.08 16.12 -4.64
CA VAL A 5 -2.98 16.86 -4.01
C VAL A 5 -2.91 16.51 -2.52
N LEU A 6 -1.70 16.25 -2.04
CA LEU A 6 -1.42 16.03 -0.61
C LEU A 6 -0.58 17.21 -0.11
N ASP A 7 -1.14 18.02 0.79
CA ASP A 7 -0.46 19.17 1.37
C ASP A 7 0.35 18.78 2.62
N LEU A 8 1.66 18.65 2.45
CA LEU A 8 2.56 18.21 3.51
C LEU A 8 2.84 19.28 4.58
N ALA A 9 2.14 20.43 4.57
CA ALA A 9 2.20 21.42 5.65
C ALA A 9 1.64 20.92 6.99
N HIS A 10 0.83 19.85 6.96
CA HIS A 10 0.22 19.26 8.15
C HIS A 10 0.44 17.75 8.20
N THR A 11 0.32 17.18 9.40
CA THR A 11 0.37 15.72 9.59
C THR A 11 -0.88 15.09 8.99
N HIS A 12 -0.66 14.06 8.18
CA HIS A 12 -1.70 13.25 7.59
C HIS A 12 -1.80 11.88 8.26
N VAL A 13 -3.01 11.35 8.34
CA VAL A 13 -3.27 9.99 8.82
C VAL A 13 -3.49 9.07 7.63
N MET A 14 -2.75 7.96 7.61
CA MET A 14 -2.88 6.87 6.64
C MET A 14 -3.52 5.66 7.33
N GLY A 15 -4.74 5.32 6.95
CA GLY A 15 -5.46 4.15 7.45
C GLY A 15 -5.00 2.88 6.76
N ILE A 16 -4.73 1.81 7.52
CA ILE A 16 -4.19 0.55 6.97
C ILE A 16 -5.34 -0.41 6.65
N LEU A 17 -5.43 -0.85 5.39
CA LEU A 17 -6.42 -1.80 4.89
C LEU A 17 -5.74 -3.06 4.34
N ASN A 18 -5.75 -4.12 5.14
CA ASN A 18 -5.21 -5.41 4.73
C ASN A 18 -6.24 -6.20 3.91
N ALA A 19 -5.98 -6.39 2.61
CA ALA A 19 -6.81 -7.17 1.70
C ALA A 19 -6.42 -8.67 1.72
N THR A 20 -6.32 -9.26 2.92
CA THR A 20 -6.01 -10.70 3.07
C THR A 20 -7.28 -11.54 3.26
N PRO A 21 -7.31 -12.81 2.80
CA PRO A 21 -8.49 -13.67 2.96
C PRO A 21 -8.98 -13.81 4.40
N ASP A 22 -8.04 -13.77 5.35
CA ASP A 22 -8.29 -13.90 6.78
C ASP A 22 -8.90 -12.61 7.40
N SER A 23 -8.87 -11.48 6.68
CA SER A 23 -9.39 -10.21 7.17
C SER A 23 -10.92 -10.11 7.09
N PHE A 24 -11.58 -10.94 6.28
CA PHE A 24 -13.01 -10.83 5.94
C PHE A 24 -13.70 -12.19 5.75
N SER A 25 -13.33 -13.21 6.53
CA SER A 25 -13.56 -14.64 6.30
C SER A 25 -15.02 -15.15 6.23
N ASP A 26 -16.04 -14.31 6.40
CA ASP A 26 -17.42 -14.77 6.59
C ASP A 26 -18.32 -14.68 5.34
N GLY A 27 -17.78 -14.31 4.17
CA GLY A 27 -18.54 -14.22 2.92
C GLY A 27 -17.71 -14.34 1.65
N GLY A 28 -18.36 -14.65 0.51
CA GLY A 28 -17.70 -14.77 -0.79
C GLY A 28 -17.03 -13.46 -1.28
N ARG A 29 -16.40 -13.48 -2.46
CA ARG A 29 -15.57 -12.37 -2.99
C ARG A 29 -16.23 -10.98 -2.93
N TYR A 30 -17.52 -10.89 -3.24
CA TYR A 30 -18.28 -9.62 -3.17
C TYR A 30 -18.45 -9.12 -1.73
N SER A 31 -18.72 -10.03 -0.78
CA SER A 31 -18.83 -9.68 0.64
C SER A 31 -17.50 -9.17 1.21
N GLN A 32 -16.37 -9.69 0.73
CA GLN A 32 -15.04 -9.22 1.13
C GLN A 32 -14.76 -7.82 0.59
N LEU A 33 -15.14 -7.54 -0.67
CA LEU A 33 -14.96 -6.23 -1.27
C LEU A 33 -15.82 -5.16 -0.60
N ASP A 34 -17.09 -5.47 -0.31
CA ASP A 34 -17.98 -4.56 0.41
C ASP A 34 -17.49 -4.28 1.84
N ALA A 35 -16.92 -5.30 2.51
CA ALA A 35 -16.35 -5.13 3.83
C ALA A 35 -15.09 -4.26 3.80
N ALA A 36 -14.23 -4.42 2.80
CA ALA A 36 -13.06 -3.57 2.60
C ALA A 36 -13.47 -2.11 2.33
N LEU A 37 -14.48 -1.89 1.48
CA LEU A 37 -15.01 -0.54 1.21
C LEU A 37 -15.58 0.10 2.47
N ARG A 38 -16.44 -0.60 3.23
CA ARG A 38 -16.99 -0.07 4.50
C ARG A 38 -15.89 0.25 5.51
N HIS A 39 -14.82 -0.55 5.56
CA HIS A 39 -13.70 -0.27 6.45
C HIS A 39 -12.92 0.98 6.01
N ALA A 40 -12.69 1.14 4.70
CA ALA A 40 -12.11 2.35 4.14
C ALA A 40 -12.97 3.59 4.44
N GLU A 41 -14.28 3.50 4.25
CA GLU A 41 -15.23 4.58 4.55
C GLU A 41 -15.16 4.98 6.03
N ALA A 42 -15.16 4.01 6.95
CA ALA A 42 -15.03 4.27 8.37
C ALA A 42 -13.71 4.99 8.72
N MET A 43 -12.61 4.63 8.08
CA MET A 43 -11.32 5.31 8.27
C MET A 43 -11.35 6.75 7.75
N VAL A 44 -11.93 6.98 6.58
CA VAL A 44 -12.11 8.34 6.01
C VAL A 44 -12.99 9.19 6.93
N LEU A 45 -14.10 8.65 7.43
CA LEU A 45 -14.98 9.33 8.39
C LEU A 45 -14.27 9.66 9.71
N ALA A 46 -13.31 8.84 10.12
CA ALA A 46 -12.47 9.10 11.29
C ALA A 46 -11.34 10.12 11.04
N GLY A 47 -11.20 10.62 9.81
CA GLY A 47 -10.22 11.64 9.43
C GLY A 47 -8.97 11.12 8.72
N ALA A 48 -8.94 9.86 8.29
CA ALA A 48 -7.86 9.37 7.44
C ALA A 48 -7.89 10.07 6.08
N THR A 49 -6.76 10.65 5.68
CA THR A 49 -6.59 11.34 4.39
C THR A 49 -5.95 10.43 3.34
N LEU A 50 -5.39 9.29 3.77
CA LEU A 50 -4.90 8.23 2.91
C LEU A 50 -5.41 6.88 3.39
N ILE A 51 -5.58 5.93 2.47
CA ILE A 51 -5.80 4.51 2.76
C ILE A 51 -4.66 3.70 2.13
N ASP A 52 -3.96 2.90 2.93
CA ASP A 52 -2.87 2.02 2.49
C ASP A 52 -3.39 0.60 2.30
N VAL A 53 -3.40 0.13 1.06
CA VAL A 53 -3.98 -1.16 0.67
C VAL A 53 -2.85 -2.16 0.43
N GLY A 54 -2.80 -3.23 1.23
CA GLY A 54 -1.79 -4.29 1.11
C GLY A 54 -2.41 -5.68 0.94
N GLY A 55 -1.85 -6.49 0.03
CA GLY A 55 -2.32 -7.87 -0.26
C GLY A 55 -1.40 -8.98 0.26
N GLU A 56 -0.18 -8.62 0.66
CA GLU A 56 0.82 -9.48 1.28
C GLU A 56 0.81 -9.26 2.80
N SER A 57 0.82 -10.36 3.59
CA SER A 57 1.04 -10.25 5.03
C SER A 57 2.53 -10.22 5.29
N THR A 58 3.01 -9.16 5.95
CA THR A 58 4.40 -9.04 6.42
C THR A 58 4.62 -9.72 7.78
N ARG A 59 3.63 -10.44 8.31
CA ARG A 59 3.75 -11.13 9.60
C ARG A 59 4.69 -12.34 9.50
N PRO A 60 5.52 -12.63 10.52
CA PRO A 60 6.38 -13.81 10.55
C PRO A 60 5.57 -15.10 10.35
N GLY A 61 5.99 -15.94 9.40
CA GLY A 61 5.33 -17.21 9.07
C GLY A 61 4.17 -17.10 8.07
N ALA A 62 3.89 -15.93 7.51
CA ALA A 62 2.97 -15.80 6.38
C ALA A 62 3.45 -16.62 5.18
N ARG A 63 2.51 -17.27 4.48
CA ARG A 63 2.83 -17.98 3.24
C ARG A 63 3.16 -16.96 2.15
N PRO A 64 4.18 -17.22 1.31
CA PRO A 64 4.42 -16.40 0.13
C PRO A 64 3.17 -16.30 -0.73
N VAL A 65 2.87 -15.11 -1.20
CA VAL A 65 1.77 -14.82 -2.13
C VAL A 65 2.39 -14.67 -3.52
N SER A 66 1.82 -15.31 -4.54
CA SER A 66 2.30 -15.10 -5.91
C SER A 66 1.91 -13.70 -6.41
N PRO A 67 2.65 -13.08 -7.34
CA PRO A 67 2.29 -11.78 -7.89
C PRO A 67 0.84 -11.73 -8.41
N ALA A 68 0.40 -12.77 -9.11
CA ALA A 68 -0.98 -12.86 -9.60
C ALA A 68 -2.01 -12.88 -8.47
N GLN A 69 -1.76 -13.62 -7.40
CA GLN A 69 -2.65 -13.66 -6.23
C GLN A 69 -2.69 -12.32 -5.49
N GLU A 70 -1.57 -11.60 -5.42
CA GLU A 70 -1.50 -10.28 -4.81
C GLU A 70 -2.32 -9.26 -5.64
N VAL A 71 -2.17 -9.29 -6.97
CA VAL A 71 -3.01 -8.48 -7.89
C VAL A 71 -4.49 -8.78 -7.70
N GLU A 72 -4.89 -10.07 -7.66
CA GLU A 72 -6.29 -10.49 -7.49
C GLU A 72 -6.93 -10.01 -6.17
N ARG A 73 -6.10 -9.75 -5.15
CA ARG A 73 -6.51 -9.22 -3.85
C ARG A 73 -6.58 -7.70 -3.83
N VAL A 74 -5.53 -7.04 -4.33
CA VAL A 74 -5.35 -5.59 -4.18
C VAL A 74 -6.13 -4.81 -5.23
N ALA A 75 -6.08 -5.22 -6.50
CA ALA A 75 -6.63 -4.44 -7.61
C ALA A 75 -8.13 -4.12 -7.46
N PRO A 76 -9.01 -5.09 -7.11
CA PRO A 76 -10.44 -4.79 -6.93
C PRO A 76 -10.70 -3.81 -5.77
N VAL A 77 -9.92 -3.90 -4.69
CA VAL A 77 -10.06 -3.03 -3.51
C VAL A 77 -9.64 -1.59 -3.86
N VAL A 78 -8.54 -1.42 -4.59
CA VAL A 78 -8.10 -0.10 -5.08
C VAL A 78 -9.17 0.49 -6.00
N GLU A 79 -9.65 -0.28 -6.97
CA GLU A 79 -10.65 0.19 -7.94
C GLU A 79 -11.95 0.66 -7.27
N ILE A 80 -12.49 -0.12 -6.33
CA ILE A 80 -13.73 0.27 -5.64
C ILE A 80 -13.53 1.49 -4.75
N ILE A 81 -12.42 1.59 -4.01
CA ILE A 81 -12.15 2.75 -3.15
C ILE A 81 -11.96 4.01 -4.02
N ALA A 82 -11.24 3.89 -5.13
CA ALA A 82 -11.00 5.02 -6.04
C ALA A 82 -12.30 5.55 -6.66
N ARG A 83 -13.27 4.66 -6.90
CA ARG A 83 -14.58 5.01 -7.46
C ARG A 83 -15.51 5.64 -6.42
N GLU A 84 -15.53 5.11 -5.20
CA GLU A 84 -16.56 5.45 -4.21
C GLU A 84 -16.11 6.51 -3.20
N LEU A 85 -14.80 6.64 -2.93
CA LEU A 85 -14.29 7.48 -1.84
C LEU A 85 -13.37 8.61 -2.33
N ASP A 86 -13.50 9.76 -1.69
CA ASP A 86 -12.67 10.95 -1.97
C ASP A 86 -11.35 10.92 -1.19
N VAL A 87 -10.51 9.89 -1.39
CA VAL A 87 -9.29 9.66 -0.60
C VAL A 87 -8.08 9.29 -1.46
N ILE A 88 -6.86 9.57 -0.98
CA ILE A 88 -5.63 9.11 -1.63
C ILE A 88 -5.40 7.64 -1.27
N ILE A 89 -5.17 6.82 -2.28
CA ILE A 89 -4.86 5.41 -2.09
C ILE A 89 -3.36 5.20 -2.19
N SER A 90 -2.75 4.71 -1.12
CA SER A 90 -1.41 4.14 -1.12
C SER A 90 -1.52 2.64 -1.35
N VAL A 91 -0.59 2.07 -2.11
CA VAL A 91 -0.51 0.62 -2.36
C VAL A 91 0.75 0.09 -1.70
N ASP A 92 0.55 -0.70 -0.64
CA ASP A 92 1.63 -1.37 0.09
C ASP A 92 2.04 -2.63 -0.66
N THR A 93 3.07 -2.51 -1.50
CA THR A 93 3.60 -3.61 -2.29
C THR A 93 5.05 -3.39 -2.70
N SER A 94 5.78 -4.50 -2.83
CA SER A 94 7.08 -4.53 -3.52
C SER A 94 6.98 -5.19 -4.89
N THR A 95 5.80 -5.64 -5.29
CA THR A 95 5.59 -6.46 -6.48
C THR A 95 5.34 -5.56 -7.71
N PRO A 96 6.22 -5.58 -8.73
CA PRO A 96 6.11 -4.72 -9.91
C PRO A 96 4.74 -4.81 -10.61
N GLU A 97 4.19 -6.02 -10.72
CA GLU A 97 2.89 -6.28 -11.34
C GLU A 97 1.74 -5.60 -10.59
N VAL A 98 1.82 -5.52 -9.26
CA VAL A 98 0.81 -4.85 -8.42
C VAL A 98 0.93 -3.33 -8.58
N MET A 99 2.15 -2.79 -8.61
CA MET A 99 2.38 -1.36 -8.87
C MET A 99 1.75 -0.93 -10.19
N LEU A 100 2.01 -1.70 -11.26
CA LEU A 100 1.48 -1.42 -12.60
C LEU A 100 -0.05 -1.57 -12.67
N ALA A 101 -0.58 -2.67 -12.14
CA ALA A 101 -2.01 -2.96 -12.20
C ALA A 101 -2.84 -1.91 -11.46
N THR A 102 -2.37 -1.45 -10.30
CA THR A 102 -3.12 -0.53 -9.44
C THR A 102 -3.01 0.94 -9.87
N ALA A 103 -1.92 1.33 -10.53
CA ALA A 103 -1.75 2.68 -11.06
C ALA A 103 -2.87 3.08 -12.03
N GLY A 104 -3.28 2.16 -12.91
CA GLY A 104 -4.40 2.39 -13.84
C GLY A 104 -5.79 2.38 -13.19
N LEU A 105 -5.89 1.95 -11.93
CA LEU A 105 -7.16 1.78 -11.20
C LEU A 105 -7.42 2.88 -10.17
N GLY A 106 -6.54 3.88 -10.09
CA GLY A 106 -6.70 5.02 -9.18
C GLY A 106 -5.78 5.01 -7.96
N ALA A 107 -4.76 4.16 -7.92
CA ALA A 107 -3.68 4.30 -6.93
C ALA A 107 -3.07 5.71 -7.00
N GLY A 108 -2.87 6.32 -5.84
CA GLY A 108 -2.32 7.66 -5.70
C GLY A 108 -0.82 7.67 -5.39
N MET A 109 -0.29 6.61 -4.79
CA MET A 109 1.12 6.42 -4.47
C MET A 109 1.48 4.94 -4.26
N ILE A 110 2.77 4.64 -4.33
CA ILE A 110 3.35 3.33 -4.01
C ILE A 110 4.01 3.42 -2.64
N ASN A 111 3.77 2.46 -1.76
CA ASN A 111 4.48 2.29 -0.51
C ASN A 111 5.27 0.97 -0.58
N ASP A 112 6.59 1.06 -0.76
CA ASP A 112 7.42 -0.13 -0.90
C ASP A 112 8.35 -0.29 0.30
N VAL A 113 7.99 -1.25 1.16
CA VAL A 113 8.78 -1.64 2.33
C VAL A 113 10.18 -2.14 1.95
N ARG A 114 10.37 -2.68 0.74
CA ARG A 114 11.66 -3.17 0.21
C ARG A 114 12.39 -2.12 -0.64
N SER A 115 11.96 -0.86 -0.62
CA SER A 115 12.66 0.26 -1.27
C SER A 115 13.02 0.02 -2.76
N LEU A 116 12.10 -0.55 -3.53
CA LEU A 116 12.24 -0.85 -4.96
C LEU A 116 13.38 -1.82 -5.31
N GLN A 117 13.82 -2.64 -4.35
CA GLN A 117 14.94 -3.58 -4.56
C GLN A 117 14.52 -4.88 -5.29
N ARG A 118 13.22 -5.18 -5.39
CA ARG A 118 12.77 -6.34 -6.17
C ARG A 118 13.06 -6.11 -7.66
N PRO A 119 13.49 -7.14 -8.41
CA PRO A 119 13.71 -7.01 -9.85
C PRO A 119 12.49 -6.42 -10.56
N GLY A 120 12.68 -5.35 -11.33
CA GLY A 120 11.62 -4.66 -12.06
C GLY A 120 10.80 -3.63 -11.27
N ALA A 121 10.99 -3.51 -9.94
CA ALA A 121 10.18 -2.63 -9.11
C ALA A 121 10.47 -1.15 -9.40
N LEU A 122 11.74 -0.80 -9.63
CA LEU A 122 12.15 0.55 -9.98
C LEU A 122 11.55 1.00 -11.32
N GLU A 123 11.65 0.14 -12.34
CA GLU A 123 11.12 0.40 -13.68
C GLU A 123 9.59 0.51 -13.65
N ALA A 124 8.92 -0.39 -12.92
CA ALA A 124 7.48 -0.35 -12.73
C ALA A 124 7.06 0.95 -12.06
N ALA A 125 7.64 1.28 -10.90
CA ALA A 125 7.31 2.51 -10.16
C ALA A 125 7.53 3.76 -11.02
N ALA A 126 8.66 3.85 -11.73
CA ALA A 126 8.96 4.96 -12.63
C ALA A 126 7.91 5.11 -13.74
N SER A 127 7.46 4.00 -14.33
CA SER A 127 6.45 4.01 -15.40
C SER A 127 5.07 4.50 -14.95
N THR A 128 4.73 4.33 -13.65
CA THR A 128 3.45 4.82 -13.11
C THR A 128 3.39 6.35 -12.97
N GLY A 129 4.55 7.00 -12.83
CA GLY A 129 4.63 8.42 -12.48
C GLY A 129 4.04 8.78 -11.11
N LEU A 130 3.78 7.79 -10.25
CA LEU A 130 3.27 7.97 -8.90
C LEU A 130 4.41 8.31 -7.91
N PRO A 131 4.12 9.09 -6.85
CA PRO A 131 5.01 9.19 -5.70
C PRO A 131 5.29 7.81 -5.09
N VAL A 132 6.50 7.64 -4.55
CA VAL A 132 6.91 6.40 -3.88
C VAL A 132 7.36 6.70 -2.45
N CYS A 133 6.87 5.93 -1.48
CA CYS A 133 7.41 5.87 -0.13
C CYS A 133 8.45 4.75 -0.07
N LEU A 134 9.67 5.07 0.38
CA LEU A 134 10.76 4.11 0.52
C LEU A 134 11.02 3.87 2.00
N MET A 135 10.82 2.64 2.46
CA MET A 135 11.08 2.31 3.86
C MET A 135 12.53 1.86 4.05
N HIS A 136 13.22 2.51 4.99
CA HIS A 136 14.51 1.99 5.44
C HIS A 136 14.28 0.72 6.28
N MET A 137 14.91 -0.38 5.88
CA MET A 137 14.97 -1.60 6.66
C MET A 137 16.42 -2.03 6.89
N GLN A 138 16.71 -2.53 8.08
CA GLN A 138 17.91 -3.32 8.35
C GLN A 138 17.52 -4.80 8.31
N GLY A 139 17.91 -5.51 7.23
CA GLY A 139 17.56 -6.92 7.00
C GLY A 139 16.33 -7.12 6.10
N GLU A 140 15.87 -8.37 6.01
CA GLU A 140 14.71 -8.78 5.19
C GLU A 140 13.41 -8.79 6.04
N PRO A 141 12.23 -8.42 5.48
CA PRO A 141 10.95 -8.33 6.20
C PRO A 141 10.49 -9.59 6.96
N GLY A 142 11.10 -10.75 6.71
CA GLY A 142 10.76 -12.03 7.36
C GLY A 142 11.77 -12.52 8.40
N THR A 143 12.91 -11.85 8.57
CA THR A 143 14.00 -12.30 9.46
C THR A 143 14.20 -11.42 10.69
N SER A 144 13.51 -10.28 10.77
CA SER A 144 13.55 -9.40 11.94
C SER A 144 12.85 -10.05 13.13
N VAL A 145 13.64 -10.67 14.01
CA VAL A 145 13.24 -11.02 15.37
C VAL A 145 13.13 -9.75 16.20
N TRP A 146 11.95 -9.15 16.24
CA TRP A 146 11.66 -8.15 17.27
C TRP A 146 11.66 -8.85 18.64
N PRO A 147 12.42 -8.36 19.63
CA PRO A 147 12.36 -8.91 20.98
C PRO A 147 10.91 -8.91 21.46
N ARG A 148 10.40 -10.08 21.89
CA ARG A 148 9.07 -10.19 22.51
C ARG A 148 9.02 -9.23 23.71
N GLY A 149 8.28 -8.14 23.58
CA GLY A 149 8.16 -7.11 24.62
C GLY A 149 8.03 -5.66 24.13
N LEU A 150 8.28 -5.39 22.83
CA LEU A 150 8.15 -4.04 22.24
C LEU A 150 6.89 -3.88 21.37
N ILE A 151 5.76 -4.47 21.77
CA ILE A 151 4.45 -4.12 21.18
C ILE A 151 3.95 -2.89 21.93
N GLY A 152 4.55 -1.74 21.64
CA GLY A 152 4.17 -0.46 22.20
C GLY A 152 4.82 0.64 21.38
N ASN A 153 4.03 1.28 20.51
CA ASN A 153 4.40 2.45 19.72
C ASN A 153 5.77 2.37 19.00
N SER A 154 5.79 1.76 17.81
CA SER A 154 6.92 1.94 16.89
C SER A 154 6.52 2.87 15.76
N SER A 155 6.69 4.17 16.03
CA SER A 155 6.77 5.22 15.03
C SER A 155 8.05 5.00 14.21
N SER A 156 7.97 4.17 13.17
CA SER A 156 9.01 4.14 12.15
C SER A 156 9.05 5.54 11.52
N LEU A 157 10.21 6.20 11.54
CA LEU A 157 10.44 7.42 10.78
C LEU A 157 10.24 7.10 9.29
N ILE A 158 9.04 7.36 8.78
CA ILE A 158 8.72 7.28 7.36
C ILE A 158 9.50 8.40 6.67
N ARG A 159 10.57 8.05 5.94
CA ARG A 159 11.16 8.97 4.97
C ARG A 159 10.38 8.83 3.67
N VAL A 160 9.31 9.61 3.52
CA VAL A 160 8.61 9.72 2.23
C VAL A 160 9.54 10.44 1.25
N LEU A 161 10.17 9.70 0.32
CA LEU A 161 10.90 10.29 -0.78
C LEU A 161 9.94 10.52 -1.95
N VAL A 162 9.20 11.63 -1.95
CA VAL A 162 8.42 12.03 -3.13
C VAL A 162 9.40 12.42 -4.25
N LEU A 163 9.69 11.49 -5.15
CA LEU A 163 10.50 11.77 -6.34
C LEU A 163 9.69 12.64 -7.33
N PRO A 164 10.13 13.86 -7.68
CA PRO A 164 9.43 14.69 -8.65
C PRO A 164 9.51 14.10 -10.07
N ARG A 165 8.49 14.43 -10.88
CA ARG A 165 8.20 13.96 -12.26
C ARG A 165 9.32 14.13 -13.31
N ARG A 166 10.54 14.57 -12.98
CA ARG A 166 11.62 14.76 -13.95
C ARG A 166 12.95 14.23 -13.42
N TRP A 167 13.30 13.02 -13.84
CA TRP A 167 14.69 12.61 -13.98
C TRP A 167 14.93 12.36 -15.48
N ASN A 168 15.65 13.28 -16.12
CA ASN A 168 16.44 12.91 -17.29
C ASN A 168 17.57 12.03 -16.76
N ILE A 169 17.44 10.72 -16.93
CA ILE A 169 18.54 9.79 -16.72
C ILE A 169 19.51 10.04 -17.88
N ILE A 170 20.68 10.59 -17.57
CA ILE A 170 21.85 10.62 -18.45
C ILE A 170 22.62 9.33 -18.20
#